data_AF-A0A699Z0Y0-F1
#
_entry.id   AF-A0A699Z0Y0-F1
#
_cell.length_a   1.000
_cell.length_b   1.000
_cell.length_c   1.000
_cell.angle_alpha   90.00
_cell.angle_beta   90.00
_cell.angle_gamma   90.00
#
_symmetry.space_group_name_H-M   'P 1'
#
loop_
_entity.id
_entity.type
_entity.pdbx_description
1 polymer ?
#
loop_
_entity_poly.entity_id
_entity_poly.type
_entity_poly.pdbx_seq_one_letter_code
_entity_poly.pdbx_strand_id
1 'polypeptide(L)'
;MLQLSRRLLLGASSNIMFWSGLVGAAVFRRNIIVMLLCTELVMLACNLNFLYAAAYLNDMTGVIMSITITTIAACETAIGLALCVTYFHMRSSSDVEALNFLKAAKE
;
A
#
# COMPACT_ATOMS: atom_id res chain seq x y z
N MET A 1 -25.23 7.33 -25.02
CA MET A 1 -23.97 8.11 -25.05
C MET A 1 -23.39 8.33 -23.64
N LEU A 2 -24.15 8.90 -22.69
CA LEU A 2 -23.67 9.18 -21.31
C LEU A 2 -23.13 7.96 -20.54
N GLN A 3 -23.70 6.77 -20.73
CA GLN A 3 -23.24 5.56 -20.04
C GLN A 3 -21.86 5.08 -20.51
N LEU A 4 -21.52 5.26 -21.79
CA LEU A 4 -20.23 4.83 -22.34
C LEU A 4 -19.11 5.79 -21.90
N SER A 5 -19.39 7.10 -21.89
CA SER A 5 -18.45 8.12 -21.39
C SER A 5 -18.15 7.94 -19.90
N ARG A 6 -19.16 7.60 -19.08
CA ARG A 6 -18.97 7.35 -17.63
C ARG A 6 -18.09 6.13 -17.37
N ARG A 7 -18.21 5.08 -18.20
CA ARG A 7 -17.39 3.87 -18.12
C ARG A 7 -15.92 4.15 -18.47
N LEU A 8 -15.67 4.88 -19.55
CA LEU A 8 -14.30 5.28 -19.95
C LEU A 8 -13.62 6.21 -18.91
N LEU A 9 -14.36 7.14 -18.32
CA LEU A 9 -13.82 8.03 -17.28
C LEU A 9 -13.38 7.28 -16.02
N LEU A 10 -14.11 6.22 -15.63
CA LEU A 10 -13.72 5.36 -14.51
C LEU A 10 -12.40 4.62 -14.80
N GLY A 11 -12.23 4.08 -16.01
CA GLY A 11 -10.96 3.46 -16.42
C GLY A 11 -9.79 4.44 -16.51
N ALA A 12 -10.04 5.72 -16.86
CA ALA A 12 -9.01 6.75 -16.82
C ALA A 12 -8.56 7.06 -15.39
N SER A 13 -9.49 7.08 -14.43
CA SER A 13 -9.16 7.35 -13.02
C SER A 13 -8.29 6.28 -12.37
N SER A 14 -8.49 4.99 -12.69
CA SER A 14 -7.64 3.92 -12.17
C SER A 14 -6.19 4.02 -12.67
N ASN A 15 -5.97 4.43 -13.93
CA ASN A 15 -4.61 4.64 -14.44
C ASN A 15 -3.90 5.80 -13.72
N ILE A 16 -4.62 6.89 -13.44
CA ILE A 16 -4.08 8.03 -12.68
C ILE A 16 -3.71 7.60 -11.25
N MET A 17 -4.57 6.82 -10.60
CA MET A 17 -4.30 6.26 -9.27
C MET A 17 -3.09 5.32 -9.26
N PHE A 18 -2.93 4.48 -10.29
CA PHE A 18 -1.79 3.57 -10.40
C PHE A 18 -0.46 4.34 -10.52
N TRP A 19 -0.40 5.33 -11.42
CA TRP A 19 0.80 6.14 -11.60
C TRP A 19 1.09 7.03 -10.40
N SER A 20 0.07 7.61 -9.76
CA SER A 20 0.27 8.41 -8.55
C SER A 20 0.77 7.57 -7.38
N GLY A 21 0.30 6.34 -7.23
CA GLY A 21 0.80 5.37 -6.25
C GLY A 21 2.27 5.01 -6.49
N LEU A 22 2.65 4.72 -7.73
CA LEU A 22 4.04 4.44 -8.12
C LEU A 22 4.98 5.62 -7.88
N VAL A 23 4.57 6.83 -8.30
CA VAL A 23 5.35 8.05 -8.06
C VAL A 23 5.45 8.34 -6.57
N GLY A 24 4.36 8.17 -5.82
CA GLY A 24 4.34 8.30 -4.36
C GLY A 24 5.36 7.37 -3.69
N ALA A 25 5.38 6.09 -4.07
CA ALA A 25 6.33 5.12 -3.55
C ALA A 25 7.80 5.50 -3.87
N ALA A 26 8.04 6.07 -5.05
CA ALA A 26 9.37 6.50 -5.47
C ALA A 26 9.86 7.78 -4.76
N VAL A 27 8.96 8.74 -4.48
CA VAL A 27 9.30 10.02 -3.83
C VAL A 27 9.42 9.87 -2.32
N PHE A 28 8.51 9.15 -1.66
CA PHE A 28 8.41 9.06 -0.21
C PHE A 28 9.21 7.91 0.42
N ARG A 29 10.38 7.56 -0.15
CA ARG A 29 11.22 6.42 0.30
C ARG A 29 11.72 6.51 1.75
N ARG A 30 11.69 7.69 2.36
CA ARG A 30 12.17 7.91 3.74
C ARG A 30 11.17 7.47 4.81
N ASN A 31 9.88 7.40 4.47
CA ASN A 31 8.81 7.09 5.41
C ASN A 31 8.18 5.73 5.07
N ILE A 32 8.53 4.69 5.83
CA ILE A 32 8.09 3.31 5.57
C ILE A 32 6.56 3.20 5.58
N ILE A 33 5.88 3.90 6.49
CA ILE A 33 4.40 3.91 6.55
C ILE A 33 3.79 4.49 5.27
N VAL A 34 4.38 5.56 4.72
CA VAL A 34 3.91 6.16 3.47
C VAL A 34 4.17 5.22 2.29
N MET A 35 5.27 4.48 2.32
CA MET A 35 5.56 3.45 1.32
C MET A 35 4.50 2.34 1.32
N LEU A 36 4.09 1.83 2.49
CA LEU A 36 3.00 0.84 2.62
C LEU A 36 1.65 1.40 2.13
N LEU A 37 1.37 2.68 2.39
CA LEU A 37 0.19 3.35 1.84
C LEU A 37 0.22 3.46 0.31
N CYS A 38 1.40 3.69 -0.27
CA CYS A 38 1.56 3.76 -1.72
C CYS A 38 1.38 2.38 -2.38
N THR A 39 1.85 1.29 -1.77
CA THR A 39 1.63 -0.07 -2.30
C THR A 39 0.15 -0.45 -2.27
N GLU A 40 -0.56 -0.09 -1.19
CA GLU A 40 -2.02 -0.24 -1.10
C GLU A 40 -2.77 0.55 -2.19
N LEU A 41 -2.35 1.79 -2.48
CA LEU A 41 -2.94 2.57 -3.56
C LEU A 41 -2.74 1.93 -4.94
N VAL A 42 -1.59 1.32 -5.19
CA VAL A 42 -1.30 0.59 -6.45
C VAL A 42 -2.17 -0.67 -6.55
N MET A 43 -2.25 -1.47 -5.49
CA MET A 43 -3.11 -2.67 -5.44
C MET A 43 -4.59 -2.31 -5.62
N LEU A 44 -5.05 -1.22 -5.00
CA LEU A 44 -6.41 -0.71 -5.16
C LEU A 44 -6.70 -0.29 -6.60
N ALA A 45 -5.77 0.39 -7.26
CA ALA A 45 -5.92 0.78 -8.67
C ALA A 45 -6.03 -0.45 -9.60
N CYS A 46 -5.21 -1.48 -9.37
CA CYS A 46 -5.33 -2.76 -10.07
C CYS A 46 -6.68 -3.44 -9.80
N ASN A 47 -7.16 -3.42 -8.56
CA ASN A 47 -8.44 -3.99 -8.17
C ASN A 47 -9.62 -3.34 -8.90
N LEU A 48 -9.65 -2.01 -8.95
CA LEU A 48 -10.66 -1.24 -9.69
C LEU A 48 -10.65 -1.56 -11.19
N ASN A 49 -9.46 -1.79 -11.77
CA ASN A 49 -9.35 -2.18 -13.17
C ASN A 49 -10.00 -3.56 -13.45
N PHE A 50 -9.79 -4.54 -12.56
CA PHE A 50 -10.45 -5.85 -12.66
C PHE A 50 -11.97 -5.76 -12.49
N LEU A 51 -12.45 -4.95 -11.54
CA LEU A 51 -13.89 -4.75 -11.33
C LEU A 51 -14.54 -4.05 -12.54
N TYR A 52 -13.83 -3.11 -13.16
CA TYR A 52 -14.27 -2.47 -14.39
C TYR A 52 -14.30 -3.45 -15.57
N ALA A 53 -13.28 -4.29 -15.73
CA ALA A 53 -13.24 -5.33 -16.75
C ALA A 53 -14.39 -6.35 -16.57
N ALA A 54 -14.69 -6.74 -15.33
CA ALA A 54 -15.84 -7.57 -14.99
C ALA A 54 -17.16 -6.94 -15.45
N ALA A 55 -17.36 -5.65 -15.18
CA ALA A 55 -18.56 -4.90 -15.57
C ALA A 55 -18.66 -4.63 -17.08
N TYR A 56 -17.54 -4.66 -17.80
CA TYR A 56 -17.50 -4.50 -19.26
C TYR A 56 -17.81 -5.81 -19.98
N LEU A 57 -17.17 -6.91 -19.55
CA LEU A 57 -17.31 -8.24 -20.15
C LEU A 57 -18.52 -9.02 -19.61
N ASN A 58 -19.19 -8.51 -18.56
CA ASN A 58 -20.21 -9.22 -17.78
C ASN A 58 -19.73 -10.59 -17.29
N ASP A 59 -18.47 -10.66 -16.87
CA ASP A 59 -17.84 -11.89 -16.39
C ASP A 59 -17.59 -11.83 -14.88
N MET A 60 -17.99 -12.88 -14.17
CA MET A 60 -17.79 -13.03 -12.73
C MET A 60 -16.33 -13.28 -12.37
N THR A 61 -15.49 -13.73 -13.32
CA THR A 61 -14.06 -13.96 -13.10
C THR A 61 -13.35 -12.71 -12.56
N GLY A 62 -13.67 -11.52 -13.09
CA GLY A 62 -13.06 -10.27 -12.62
C GLY A 62 -13.48 -9.88 -11.19
N VAL A 63 -14.69 -10.26 -10.76
CA VAL A 63 -15.16 -10.08 -9.38
C VAL A 63 -14.42 -11.02 -8.43
N ILE A 64 -14.21 -12.29 -8.82
CA ILE A 64 -13.43 -13.25 -8.04
C ILE A 64 -11.99 -12.76 -7.87
N MET A 65 -11.35 -12.28 -8.95
CA MET A 65 -10.00 -11.71 -8.88
C MET A 65 -9.91 -10.45 -8.03
N SER A 66 -10.96 -9.61 -8.00
CA SER A 66 -11.01 -8.44 -7.12
C SER A 66 -10.96 -8.84 -5.64
N ILE A 67 -11.69 -9.88 -5.24
CA ILE A 67 -11.70 -10.37 -3.85
C ILE A 67 -10.37 -11.01 -3.45
N THR A 68 -9.71 -11.73 -4.37
CA THR A 68 -8.39 -12.31 -4.07
C THR A 68 -7.32 -11.23 -3.91
N ILE A 69 -7.34 -10.19 -4.74
CA ILE A 69 -6.41 -9.05 -4.63
C ILE A 69 -6.60 -8.30 -3.31
N THR A 70 -7.84 -7.99 -2.90
CA THR A 70 -8.07 -7.32 -1.60
C THR A 70 -7.62 -8.18 -0.42
N THR A 71 -7.77 -9.51 -0.52
CA THR A 71 -7.29 -10.43 0.52
C THR A 71 -5.77 -10.42 0.62
N ILE A 72 -5.06 -10.46 -0.51
CA ILE A 72 -3.59 -10.40 -0.56
C ILE A 72 -3.09 -9.06 -0.02
N ALA A 73 -3.72 -7.95 -0.41
CA ALA A 73 -3.39 -6.60 0.08
C ALA A 73 -3.55 -6.50 1.62
N ALA A 74 -4.63 -7.07 2.17
CA ALA A 74 -4.82 -7.13 3.61
C ALA A 74 -3.73 -7.96 4.32
N CYS A 75 -3.29 -9.07 3.72
CA CYS A 75 -2.17 -9.85 4.25
C CYS A 75 -0.83 -9.08 4.18
N GLU A 76 -0.56 -8.40 3.06
CA GLU A 76 0.65 -7.60 2.86
C GLU A 76 0.75 -6.48 3.90
N THR A 77 -0.32 -5.71 4.11
CA THR A 77 -0.34 -4.62 5.10
C THR A 77 -0.18 -5.11 6.53
N ALA A 78 -0.78 -6.24 6.89
CA ALA A 78 -0.60 -6.84 8.21
C ALA A 78 0.88 -7.20 8.46
N ILE A 79 1.54 -7.82 7.48
CA ILE A 79 2.96 -8.19 7.55
C ILE A 79 3.84 -6.94 7.54
N GLY A 80 3.56 -5.99 6.66
CA GLY A 80 4.30 -4.74 6.49
C GLY A 80 4.28 -3.89 7.77
N LEU A 81 3.11 -3.74 8.40
CA LEU A 81 2.98 -3.02 9.66
C LEU A 81 3.68 -3.76 10.82
N ALA A 82 3.57 -5.10 10.89
CA ALA A 82 4.26 -5.89 11.91
C ALA A 82 5.79 -5.68 11.83
N LEU A 83 6.36 -5.76 10.63
CA LEU A 83 7.77 -5.43 10.37
C LEU A 83 8.10 -4.00 10.78
N CYS A 84 7.26 -3.05 10.40
CA CYS A 84 7.47 -1.64 10.72
C CYS A 84 7.52 -1.40 12.24
N VAL A 85 6.60 -2.00 13.00
CA VAL A 85 6.55 -1.91 14.46
C VAL A 85 7.81 -2.53 15.08
N THR A 86 8.22 -3.73 14.65
CA THR A 86 9.44 -4.37 15.17
C THR A 86 10.69 -3.53 14.90
N TYR A 87 10.79 -2.92 13.72
CA TYR A 87 11.91 -2.06 13.36
C TYR A 87 12.01 -0.82 14.26
N PHE A 88 10.88 -0.15 14.52
CA PHE A 88 10.86 1.00 15.42
C PHE A 88 11.18 0.62 16.86
N HIS A 89 10.72 -0.56 17.31
CA HIS A 89 10.99 -1.05 18.67
C HIS A 89 12.47 -1.34 18.91
N MET A 90 13.16 -1.94 17.92
CA MET A 90 14.61 -2.18 18.00
C MET A 90 15.41 -0.87 18.01
N ARG A 91 14.98 0.12 17.23
CA ARG A 91 15.66 1.42 17.16
C ARG A 91 15.52 2.25 18.44
N SER A 92 14.38 2.15 19.15
CA SER A 92 14.22 2.76 20.47
C SER A 92 15.06 2.06 21.55
N SER A 93 15.26 0.74 21.47
CA SER A 93 16.07 0.01 22.45
C SER A 93 17.55 0.35 22.35
N SER A 94 18.07 0.56 21.14
CA SER A 94 19.51 0.81 20.91
C SER A 94 20.00 2.17 21.43
N ASP A 95 19.11 3.15 21.59
CA ASP A 95 19.47 4.50 22.10
C ASP A 95 19.51 4.54 23.65
N VAL A 96 18.71 3.70 24.31
CA VAL A 96 18.64 3.62 25.78
C VAL A 96 19.87 2.89 26.36
N GLU A 97 20.44 1.94 25.63
CA GLU A 97 21.60 1.18 26.11
C GLU A 97 22.89 2.01 26.11
N ALA A 98 23.05 2.96 25.16
CA ALA A 98 24.21 3.87 25.13
C ALA A 98 24.21 4.90 26.28
N LEU A 99 23.03 5.33 26.74
CA LEU A 99 22.91 6.27 27.86
C LEU A 99 23.30 5.66 29.21
N ASN A 100 23.11 4.35 29.39
CA ASN A 100 23.47 3.68 30.65
C ASN A 100 24.98 3.49 30.82
N PHE A 101 25.74 3.25 29.74
CA PHE A 101 27.20 3.09 29.83
C PHE A 101 27.94 4.39 30.20
N LEU A 102 27.45 5.55 29.77
CA LEU A 102 28.07 6.84 30.12
C LEU A 102 27.80 7.28 31.57
N LYS A 103 26.75 6.75 32.21
CA LYS A 103 26.46 7.04 33.63
C LYS A 103 27.32 6.22 34.59
N ALA A 104 27.67 4.98 34.22
CA ALA A 104 28.50 4.10 35.06
C ALA A 104 29.99 4.45 35.05
N ALA A 105 30.51 5.07 33.99
CA ALA A 105 31.92 5.50 33.91
C ALA A 105 32.23 6.80 34.66
N LYS A 106 31.26 7.34 35.42
CA LYS A 106 31.39 8.59 36.17
C LYS A 106 31.35 8.42 37.69
N GLU A 107 31.37 7.17 38.19
CA GLU A 107 31.59 6.84 39.61
C GLU A 107 32.93 6.13 39.81
#